data_AF-A0AAW5R8D8-F1
#
_entry.id   AF-A0AAW5R8D8-F1
#
_cell.length_a   1.000
_cell.length_b   1.000
_cell.length_c   1.000
_cell.angle_alpha   90.00
_cell.angle_beta   90.00
_cell.angle_gamma   90.00
#
_symmetry.space_group_name_H-M   'P 1'
#
loop_
_entity.id
_entity.type
_entity.pdbx_description
1 polymer ?
#
loop_
_entity_poly.entity_id
_entity_poly.type
_entity_poly.pdbx_seq_one_letter_code
_entity_poly.pdbx_strand_id
1 'polypeptide(L)'
;MSFSDLNNYVLPYANPQNKYEEAINLHCKEDANHWPWYLYDLKKLNLDQSQLLSDTLKYLWGDKISPSRKLSYELVSLTSNQCPFIRYVAIEVMEATGNVVFNVLNEITKETHLNLKFCSEIHLSHKTGHTIGAGTDVFDDYPTSTDTKLKSIIVIEKSFNAFAKFMDQLEIN
;
A
#
# COMPACT_ATOMS: atom_id res chain seq x y z
N MET A 1 5.36 6.89 7.75
CA MET A 1 5.15 5.45 7.46
C MET A 1 4.90 5.39 5.97
N SER A 2 5.82 4.84 5.18
CA SER A 2 5.93 5.20 3.76
C SER A 2 4.66 5.02 2.92
N PHE A 3 3.82 4.03 3.23
CA PHE A 3 2.55 3.83 2.55
C PHE A 3 1.56 5.00 2.78
N SER A 4 1.47 5.50 4.01
CA SER A 4 0.70 6.71 4.32
C SER A 4 1.32 7.94 3.64
N ASP A 5 2.65 8.01 3.54
CA ASP A 5 3.33 9.11 2.88
C ASP A 5 3.07 9.12 1.36
N LEU A 6 3.04 7.95 0.71
CA LEU A 6 2.64 7.81 -0.70
C LEU A 6 1.23 8.36 -0.94
N ASN A 7 0.29 7.95 -0.09
CA ASN A 7 -1.12 8.35 -0.17
C ASN A 7 -1.38 9.81 0.25
N ASN A 8 -0.49 10.45 1.02
CA ASN A 8 -0.64 11.86 1.38
C ASN A 8 0.07 12.81 0.42
N TYR A 9 1.24 12.42 -0.12
CA TYR A 9 2.16 13.38 -0.73
C TYR A 9 2.55 13.07 -2.18
N VAL A 10 2.28 11.86 -2.67
CA VAL A 10 2.79 11.41 -3.98
C VAL A 10 1.66 11.11 -4.96
N LEU A 11 0.72 10.26 -4.55
CA LEU A 11 -0.37 9.80 -5.39
C LEU A 11 -1.50 10.84 -5.59
N PRO A 12 -1.85 11.69 -4.60
CA PRO A 12 -2.89 12.68 -4.80
C PRO A 12 -2.53 13.78 -5.80
N TYR A 13 -3.57 14.39 -6.35
CA TYR A 13 -3.52 15.62 -7.12
C TYR A 13 -3.96 16.78 -6.22
N ALA A 14 -3.14 17.82 -6.11
CA ALA A 14 -3.48 18.99 -5.28
C ALA A 14 -4.75 19.71 -5.76
N ASN A 15 -4.97 19.74 -7.08
CA ASN A 15 -6.15 20.31 -7.72
C ASN A 15 -6.67 19.31 -8.77
N PRO A 16 -7.49 18.32 -8.40
CA PRO A 16 -7.99 17.32 -9.35
C PRO A 16 -8.85 18.01 -10.42
N GLN A 17 -8.64 17.65 -11.69
CA GLN A 17 -9.28 18.30 -12.85
C GLN A 17 -10.35 17.43 -13.53
N ASN A 18 -10.45 16.16 -13.16
CA ASN A 18 -11.34 15.20 -13.80
C ASN A 18 -11.69 14.05 -12.85
N LYS A 19 -12.71 13.26 -13.23
CA LYS A 19 -13.20 12.11 -12.45
C LYS A 19 -12.12 11.08 -12.10
N TYR A 20 -11.08 10.93 -12.91
CA TYR A 20 -10.00 9.97 -12.68
C TYR A 20 -9.07 10.45 -11.56
N GLU A 21 -8.70 11.73 -11.58
CA GLU A 21 -7.90 12.34 -10.52
C GLU A 21 -8.66 12.41 -9.19
N GLU A 22 -9.97 12.69 -9.24
CA GLU A 22 -10.85 12.65 -8.08
C GLU A 22 -10.92 11.24 -7.46
N ALA A 23 -11.05 10.20 -8.30
CA ALA A 23 -11.05 8.81 -7.85
C ALA A 23 -9.74 8.42 -7.15
N ILE A 24 -8.59 8.82 -7.71
CA ILE A 24 -7.27 8.63 -7.07
C ILE A 24 -7.23 9.32 -5.70
N ASN A 25 -7.65 10.58 -5.62
CA ASN A 25 -7.64 11.34 -4.36
C ASN A 25 -8.54 10.72 -3.29
N LEU A 26 -9.72 10.23 -3.69
CA LEU A 26 -10.66 9.56 -2.79
C LEU A 26 -10.02 8.31 -2.17
N HIS A 27 -9.45 7.44 -3.01
CA HIS A 27 -8.73 6.25 -2.55
C HIS A 27 -7.56 6.62 -1.63
N CYS A 28 -6.73 7.59 -2.04
CA CYS A 28 -5.58 8.01 -1.25
C CYS A 28 -5.95 8.55 0.14
N LYS A 29 -7.05 9.33 0.23
CA LYS A 29 -7.52 9.88 1.52
C LYS A 29 -7.87 8.78 2.51
N GLU A 30 -8.41 7.68 2.03
CA GLU A 30 -8.77 6.53 2.85
C GLU A 30 -7.51 5.77 3.30
N ASP A 31 -6.72 5.31 2.34
CA ASP A 31 -5.55 4.46 2.59
C ASP A 31 -4.43 5.16 3.37
N ALA A 32 -4.39 6.51 3.31
CA ALA A 32 -3.51 7.33 4.14
C ALA A 32 -3.73 7.10 5.65
N ASN A 33 -4.91 6.60 6.07
CA ASN A 33 -5.33 6.49 7.47
C ASN A 33 -5.30 5.06 8.04
N HIS A 34 -4.71 4.08 7.35
CA HIS A 34 -4.62 2.70 7.85
C HIS A 34 -3.51 2.49 8.92
N TRP A 35 -2.49 3.35 8.95
CA TRP A 35 -1.36 3.22 9.87
C TRP A 35 -1.70 3.23 11.38
N PRO A 36 -2.72 3.95 11.88
CA PRO A 36 -3.08 3.90 13.29
C PRO A 36 -3.58 2.51 13.72
N TRP A 37 -4.17 1.73 12.82
CA TRP A 37 -4.54 0.34 13.10
C TRP A 37 -3.29 -0.51 13.34
N TYR A 38 -2.23 -0.31 12.55
CA TYR A 38 -0.97 -1.03 12.73
C TYR A 38 -0.36 -0.73 14.11
N LEU A 39 -0.32 0.54 14.51
CA LEU A 39 0.19 0.91 15.84
C LEU A 39 -0.69 0.38 16.97
N TYR A 40 -2.02 0.33 16.77
CA TYR A 40 -2.92 -0.28 17.73
C TYR A 40 -2.59 -1.78 17.92
N ASP A 41 -2.35 -2.51 16.83
CA ASP A 41 -1.98 -3.92 16.88
C ASP A 41 -0.64 -4.13 17.57
N LEU A 42 0.38 -3.30 17.30
CA LEU A 42 1.65 -3.35 18.01
C LEU A 42 1.48 -3.21 19.53
N LYS A 43 0.64 -2.28 19.98
CA LYS A 43 0.32 -2.10 21.41
C LYS A 43 -0.41 -3.32 21.98
N LYS A 44 -1.40 -3.85 21.24
CA LYS A 44 -2.17 -5.03 21.67
C LYS A 44 -1.32 -6.29 21.78
N LEU A 45 -0.31 -6.42 20.93
CA LEU A 45 0.64 -7.53 20.93
C LEU A 45 1.84 -7.30 21.87
N ASN A 46 1.87 -6.19 22.62
CA ASN A 46 2.98 -5.80 23.49
C ASN A 46 4.34 -5.67 22.75
N LEU A 47 4.28 -5.25 21.48
CA LEU A 47 5.43 -4.99 20.60
C LEU A 47 5.84 -3.51 20.55
N ASP A 48 5.07 -2.61 21.18
CA ASP A 48 5.35 -1.16 21.27
C ASP A 48 6.24 -0.84 22.49
N GLN A 49 7.45 -1.41 22.52
CA GLN A 49 8.39 -1.25 23.63
C GLN A 49 9.34 -0.06 23.43
N SER A 50 9.77 0.57 24.53
CA SER A 50 10.75 1.66 24.48
C SER A 50 12.15 1.15 24.11
N GLN A 51 12.84 1.87 23.24
CA GLN A 51 14.23 1.60 22.83
C GLN A 51 15.03 2.90 22.71
N LEU A 52 16.36 2.80 22.68
CA LEU A 52 17.19 3.96 22.35
C LEU A 52 16.88 4.41 20.92
N LEU A 53 16.64 5.71 20.74
CA LEU A 53 16.36 6.29 19.41
C LEU A 53 17.44 5.89 18.39
N SER A 54 18.72 5.87 18.78
CA SER A 54 19.82 5.46 17.91
C SER A 54 19.68 4.02 17.41
N ASP A 55 19.17 3.11 18.23
CA ASP A 55 19.02 1.70 17.87
C ASP A 55 17.80 1.52 16.98
N THR A 56 16.70 2.21 17.27
CA THR A 56 15.54 2.27 16.37
C THR A 56 15.93 2.83 15.00
N LEU A 57 16.71 3.92 14.93
CA LEU A 57 17.17 4.48 13.66
C LEU A 57 18.12 3.53 12.91
N LYS A 58 19.07 2.88 13.60
CA LYS A 58 19.94 1.86 12.99
C LYS A 58 19.16 0.68 12.45
N TYR A 59 18.12 0.24 13.16
CA TYR A 59 17.22 -0.79 12.65
C TYR A 59 16.49 -0.26 11.42
N LEU A 60 15.77 0.86 11.52
CA LEU A 60 14.94 1.42 10.45
C LEU A 60 15.71 1.75 9.16
N TRP A 61 16.96 2.21 9.27
CA TRP A 61 17.84 2.54 8.14
C TRP A 61 18.89 1.49 7.83
N GLY A 62 18.94 0.39 8.58
CA GLY A 62 19.86 -0.72 8.33
C GLY A 62 19.55 -1.46 7.02
N ASP A 63 20.53 -2.24 6.56
CA ASP A 63 20.42 -3.02 5.32
C ASP A 63 19.38 -4.13 5.41
N LYS A 64 19.24 -4.74 6.60
CA LYS A 64 18.28 -5.82 6.87
C LYS A 64 16.86 -5.44 6.48
N ILE A 65 16.47 -4.19 6.71
CA ILE A 65 15.13 -3.71 6.33
C ILE A 65 15.11 -2.73 5.16
N SER A 66 16.20 -2.65 4.41
CA SER A 66 16.29 -1.81 3.22
C SER A 66 15.23 -2.11 2.13
N PRO A 67 14.75 -3.35 1.92
CA PRO A 67 13.69 -3.61 0.93
C PRO A 67 12.42 -2.80 1.19
N SER A 68 11.98 -2.63 2.44
CA SER A 68 10.82 -1.77 2.77
C SER A 68 10.98 -0.32 2.29
N ARG A 69 12.16 0.27 2.44
CA ARG A 69 12.47 1.63 1.96
C ARG A 69 12.58 1.67 0.44
N LYS A 70 13.25 0.69 -0.17
CA LYS A 70 13.42 0.58 -1.62
C LYS A 70 12.08 0.40 -2.35
N LEU A 71 11.15 -0.37 -1.79
CA LEU A 71 9.78 -0.47 -2.27
C LEU A 71 9.13 0.92 -2.36
N SER A 72 9.25 1.70 -1.30
CA SER A 72 8.70 3.06 -1.27
C SER A 72 9.31 3.94 -2.36
N TYR A 73 10.63 3.90 -2.53
CA TYR A 73 11.33 4.69 -3.55
C TYR A 73 10.96 4.27 -4.97
N GLU A 74 10.81 2.96 -5.22
CA GLU A 74 10.38 2.44 -6.52
C GLU A 74 8.97 2.91 -6.84
N LEU A 75 8.03 2.81 -5.90
CA LEU A 75 6.66 3.30 -6.09
C LEU A 75 6.61 4.82 -6.34
N VAL A 76 7.40 5.62 -5.61
CA VAL A 76 7.53 7.06 -5.88
C VAL A 76 8.04 7.29 -7.31
N SER A 77 9.10 6.62 -7.72
CA SER A 77 9.70 6.75 -9.05
C SER A 77 8.70 6.38 -10.17
N LEU A 78 7.94 5.31 -9.97
CA LEU A 78 6.97 4.81 -10.94
C LEU A 78 5.71 5.67 -11.07
N THR A 79 5.35 6.45 -10.05
CA THR A 79 4.05 7.17 -10.00
C THR A 79 4.18 8.69 -10.06
N SER A 80 5.35 9.24 -9.70
CA SER A 80 5.60 10.68 -9.71
C SER A 80 5.43 11.25 -11.11
N ASN A 81 4.69 12.36 -11.20
CA ASN A 81 4.40 13.07 -12.46
C ASN A 81 3.79 12.19 -13.56
N GLN A 82 3.17 11.06 -13.20
CA GLN A 82 2.43 10.23 -14.15
C GLN A 82 0.96 10.63 -14.24
N CYS A 83 0.31 10.21 -15.34
CA CYS A 83 -1.12 10.40 -15.54
C CYS A 83 -1.95 9.56 -14.56
N PRO A 84 -3.26 9.85 -14.41
CA PRO A 84 -4.13 9.15 -13.45
C PRO A 84 -4.14 7.64 -13.64
N PHE A 85 -4.15 7.16 -14.89
CA PHE A 85 -4.17 5.73 -15.18
C PHE A 85 -2.93 4.98 -14.70
N ILE A 86 -1.74 5.60 -14.78
CA ILE A 86 -0.52 4.95 -14.30
C ILE A 86 -0.47 4.92 -12.76
N ARG A 87 -0.95 5.97 -12.09
CA ARG A 87 -1.11 5.97 -10.62
C ARG A 87 -2.13 4.92 -10.18
N TYR A 88 -3.24 4.82 -10.90
CA TYR A 88 -4.26 3.79 -10.71
C TYR A 88 -3.66 2.39 -10.82
N VAL A 89 -2.88 2.10 -11.87
CA VAL A 89 -2.23 0.78 -12.01
C VAL A 89 -1.31 0.46 -10.83
N ALA A 90 -0.57 1.43 -10.31
CA ALA A 90 0.26 1.21 -9.12
C ALA A 90 -0.59 0.93 -7.86
N ILE A 91 -1.70 1.66 -7.69
CA ILE A 91 -2.68 1.42 -6.62
C ILE A 91 -3.26 0.01 -6.72
N GLU A 92 -3.68 -0.44 -7.90
CA GLU A 92 -4.22 -1.79 -8.10
C GLU A 92 -3.20 -2.89 -7.74
N VAL A 93 -1.92 -2.68 -8.03
CA VAL A 93 -0.86 -3.60 -7.58
C VAL A 93 -0.72 -3.60 -6.06
N MET A 94 -0.81 -2.43 -5.42
CA MET A 94 -0.77 -2.28 -3.96
C MET A 94 -1.97 -2.98 -3.31
N GLU A 95 -3.17 -2.80 -3.85
CA GLU A 95 -4.40 -3.43 -3.37
C GLU A 95 -4.41 -4.93 -3.59
N ALA A 96 -4.01 -5.41 -4.78
CA ALA A 96 -3.88 -6.84 -5.06
C ALA A 96 -2.91 -7.52 -4.09
N THR A 97 -1.75 -6.89 -3.83
CA THR A 97 -0.77 -7.39 -2.86
C THR A 97 -1.34 -7.38 -1.44
N GLY A 98 -1.98 -6.28 -1.05
CA GLY A 98 -2.65 -6.15 0.25
C GLY A 98 -3.71 -7.22 0.45
N ASN A 99 -4.59 -7.45 -0.52
CA ASN A 99 -5.64 -8.45 -0.46
C ASN A 99 -5.09 -9.86 -0.18
N VAL A 100 -4.00 -10.26 -0.83
CA VAL A 100 -3.35 -11.55 -0.53
C VAL A 100 -2.87 -11.60 0.92
N VAL A 101 -2.14 -10.57 1.37
CA VAL A 101 -1.59 -10.51 2.73
C VAL A 101 -2.70 -10.51 3.79
N PHE A 102 -3.71 -9.66 3.64
CA PHE A 102 -4.77 -9.51 4.65
C PHE A 102 -5.73 -10.69 4.70
N ASN A 103 -5.93 -11.41 3.58
CA ASN A 103 -6.63 -12.70 3.63
C ASN A 103 -5.87 -13.70 4.51
N VAL A 104 -4.55 -13.84 4.32
CA VAL A 104 -3.73 -14.74 5.14
C VAL A 104 -3.72 -14.31 6.61
N LEU A 105 -3.53 -13.02 6.89
CA LEU A 105 -3.55 -12.50 8.26
C LEU A 105 -4.91 -12.68 8.94
N ASN A 106 -6.01 -12.46 8.22
CA ASN A 106 -7.35 -12.69 8.74
C ASN A 106 -7.57 -14.17 9.08
N GLU A 107 -7.13 -15.09 8.22
CA GLU A 107 -7.22 -16.53 8.47
C GLU A 107 -6.40 -16.96 9.70
N ILE A 108 -5.23 -16.34 9.93
CA ILE A 108 -4.42 -16.60 11.12
C ILE A 108 -5.09 -16.03 12.39
N THR A 109 -5.69 -14.84 12.30
CA THR A 109 -6.17 -14.11 13.48
C THR A 109 -7.60 -14.45 13.88
N LYS A 110 -8.45 -14.94 12.95
CA LYS A 110 -9.85 -15.28 13.24
C LYS A 110 -10.03 -16.35 14.32
N GLU A 111 -9.07 -17.26 14.45
CA GLU A 111 -9.07 -18.33 15.46
C GLU A 111 -8.48 -17.86 16.81
N THR A 112 -8.04 -16.59 16.89
CA THR A 112 -7.45 -16.02 18.10
C THR A 112 -8.47 -15.19 18.88
N HIS A 113 -8.23 -15.04 20.18
CA HIS A 113 -9.00 -14.11 21.02
C HIS A 113 -8.46 -12.67 20.95
N LEU A 114 -7.53 -12.38 20.03
CA LEU A 114 -6.87 -11.09 19.93
C LEU A 114 -7.77 -10.11 19.19
N ASN A 115 -8.14 -9.01 19.87
CA ASN A 115 -8.86 -7.91 19.24
C ASN A 115 -7.88 -7.00 18.49
N LEU A 116 -7.49 -7.45 17.29
CA LEU A 116 -6.64 -6.74 16.33
C LEU A 116 -7.49 -5.95 15.33
N LYS A 117 -6.90 -4.91 14.72
CA LYS A 117 -7.52 -4.05 13.71
C LYS A 117 -6.84 -4.15 12.36
N PHE A 118 -5.51 -4.10 12.33
CA PHE A 118 -4.75 -4.09 11.08
C PHE A 118 -4.66 -5.48 10.47
N CYS A 119 -4.45 -6.50 11.29
CA CYS A 119 -4.31 -7.88 10.86
C CYS A 119 -5.63 -8.68 10.80
N SER A 120 -6.78 -8.03 11.06
CA SER A 120 -8.08 -8.70 11.18
C SER A 120 -9.05 -8.36 10.04
N GLU A 121 -10.25 -8.93 10.10
CA GLU A 121 -11.38 -8.65 9.19
C GLU A 121 -11.71 -7.16 9.07
N ILE A 122 -11.39 -6.35 10.08
CA ILE A 122 -11.61 -4.89 10.02
C ILE A 122 -10.85 -4.29 8.83
N HIS A 123 -9.56 -4.59 8.67
CA HIS A 123 -8.80 -4.07 7.53
C HIS A 123 -9.23 -4.76 6.22
N LEU A 124 -9.44 -6.08 6.24
CA LEU A 124 -9.82 -6.84 5.05
C LEU A 124 -11.15 -6.37 4.46
N SER A 125 -12.16 -6.10 5.30
CA SER A 125 -13.49 -5.63 4.87
C SER A 125 -13.46 -4.24 4.25
N HIS A 126 -12.54 -3.38 4.69
CA HIS A 126 -12.31 -2.08 4.02
C HIS A 126 -11.67 -2.33 2.65
N LYS A 127 -10.65 -3.19 2.55
CA LYS A 127 -10.01 -3.50 1.25
C LYS A 127 -10.94 -4.18 0.24
N THR A 128 -11.80 -5.11 0.66
CA THR A 128 -12.76 -5.76 -0.24
C THR A 128 -13.90 -4.82 -0.66
N GLY A 129 -14.22 -3.82 0.16
CA GLY A 129 -15.07 -2.68 -0.23
C GLY A 129 -14.40 -1.70 -1.21
N HIS A 130 -13.07 -1.72 -1.31
CA HIS A 130 -12.26 -0.76 -2.10
C HIS A 130 -11.55 -1.35 -3.30
N THR A 131 -11.70 -2.65 -3.61
CA THR A 131 -11.39 -3.11 -4.97
C THR A 131 -12.14 -2.18 -5.90
N ILE A 132 -11.42 -1.35 -6.64
CA ILE A 132 -12.04 -0.47 -7.62
C ILE A 132 -12.58 -1.45 -8.67
N GLY A 133 -13.89 -1.72 -8.59
CA GLY A 133 -14.48 -2.99 -9.07
C GLY A 133 -15.65 -3.54 -8.23
N ALA A 134 -15.96 -2.99 -7.04
CA ALA A 134 -17.24 -3.22 -6.35
C ALA A 134 -18.44 -2.48 -7.00
N GLY A 135 -18.33 -2.17 -8.30
CA GLY A 135 -19.23 -1.38 -9.15
C GLY A 135 -18.56 -1.11 -10.51
N THR A 136 -19.14 -0.25 -11.37
CA THR A 136 -18.44 0.25 -12.58
C THR A 136 -17.27 1.13 -12.17
N ASP A 137 -16.04 0.72 -12.48
CA ASP A 137 -14.85 1.52 -12.20
C ASP A 137 -14.80 2.68 -13.20
N VAL A 138 -14.54 3.89 -12.71
CA VAL A 138 -14.36 5.08 -13.55
C VAL A 138 -13.27 4.86 -14.60
N PHE A 139 -12.26 4.03 -14.29
CA PHE A 139 -11.13 3.68 -15.15
C PHE A 139 -11.42 2.60 -16.20
N ASP A 140 -12.55 1.88 -16.14
CA ASP A 140 -12.91 0.85 -17.13
C ASP A 140 -12.95 1.42 -18.56
N ASP A 141 -13.44 2.66 -18.69
CA ASP A 141 -13.52 3.40 -19.96
C ASP A 141 -12.33 4.35 -20.18
N TYR A 142 -11.23 4.21 -19.43
CA TYR A 142 -10.08 5.11 -19.57
C TYR A 142 -9.43 4.94 -20.96
N PRO A 143 -9.26 6.01 -21.75
CA PRO A 143 -8.64 5.91 -23.07
C PRO A 143 -7.15 5.58 -22.93
N THR A 144 -6.75 4.39 -23.39
CA THR A 144 -5.35 3.92 -23.30
C THR A 144 -4.65 3.95 -24.65
N SER A 145 -3.46 4.55 -24.67
CA SER A 145 -2.53 4.48 -25.81
C SER A 145 -1.61 3.27 -25.70
N THR A 146 -0.91 2.91 -26.78
CA THR A 146 0.13 1.86 -26.74
C THR A 146 1.23 2.19 -25.73
N ASP A 147 1.66 3.46 -25.66
CA ASP A 147 2.66 3.92 -24.68
C ASP A 147 2.15 3.76 -23.24
N THR A 148 0.89 4.11 -22.99
CA THR A 148 0.25 3.92 -21.68
C THR A 148 0.25 2.45 -21.28
N LYS A 149 -0.12 1.55 -22.19
CA LYS A 149 -0.13 0.10 -21.93
C LYS A 149 1.26 -0.45 -21.60
N LEU A 150 2.28 -0.05 -22.37
CA LEU A 150 3.67 -0.46 -22.11
C LEU A 150 4.17 0.05 -20.75
N LYS A 151 3.87 1.31 -20.41
CA LYS A 151 4.18 1.87 -19.09
C LYS A 151 3.45 1.14 -17.96
N SER A 152 2.18 0.79 -18.14
CA SER A 152 1.42 0.00 -17.17
C SER A 152 2.09 -1.35 -16.90
N ILE A 153 2.55 -2.07 -17.93
CA ILE A 153 3.27 -3.34 -17.77
C ILE A 153 4.54 -3.13 -16.93
N ILE A 154 5.33 -2.10 -17.24
CA ILE A 154 6.55 -1.77 -16.47
C ILE A 154 6.22 -1.50 -14.99
N VAL A 155 5.15 -0.73 -14.73
CA VAL A 155 4.71 -0.41 -13.37
C VAL A 155 4.28 -1.67 -12.62
N ILE A 156 3.51 -2.54 -13.27
CA ILE A 156 3.06 -3.83 -12.71
C ILE A 156 4.26 -4.69 -12.33
N GLU A 157 5.14 -4.97 -13.29
CA GLU A 157 6.29 -5.87 -13.08
C GLU A 157 7.24 -5.33 -12.01
N LYS A 158 7.59 -4.05 -12.06
CA LYS A 158 8.52 -3.46 -11.10
C LYS A 158 7.92 -3.34 -9.71
N SER A 159 6.64 -2.98 -9.59
CA SER A 159 5.96 -2.88 -8.30
C SER A 159 5.84 -4.25 -7.64
N PHE A 160 5.38 -5.28 -8.37
CA PHE A 160 5.32 -6.64 -7.82
C PHE A 160 6.70 -7.18 -7.44
N ASN A 161 7.74 -6.94 -8.25
CA ASN A 161 9.11 -7.31 -7.90
C ASN A 161 9.62 -6.60 -6.63
N ALA A 162 9.25 -5.34 -6.43
CA ALA A 162 9.61 -4.60 -5.22
C ALA A 162 8.84 -5.12 -3.99
N PHE A 163 7.56 -5.45 -4.15
CA PHE A 163 6.74 -6.07 -3.11
C PHE A 163 7.26 -7.47 -2.74
N ALA A 164 7.63 -8.30 -3.71
CA ALA A 164 8.22 -9.61 -3.46
C ALA A 164 9.47 -9.49 -2.57
N LYS A 165 10.40 -8.59 -2.91
CA LYS A 165 11.59 -8.33 -2.08
C LYS A 165 11.26 -7.82 -0.68
N PHE A 166 10.19 -7.04 -0.53
CA PHE A 166 9.69 -6.60 0.77
C PHE A 166 9.13 -7.78 1.58
N MET A 167 8.39 -8.69 0.94
CA MET A 167 7.85 -9.88 1.60
C MET A 167 8.95 -10.87 1.99
N ASP A 168 9.91 -11.14 1.10
CA ASP A 168 11.07 -12.00 1.37
C ASP A 168 11.87 -11.51 2.59
N GLN A 169 11.91 -10.19 2.82
CA GLN A 169 12.53 -9.59 3.99
C GLN A 169 11.90 -10.05 5.32
N LEU A 170 10.60 -10.38 5.31
CA LEU A 170 9.86 -10.82 6.49
C LEU A 170 10.22 -12.26 6.88
N GLU A 171 10.75 -13.07 5.96
CA GLU A 171 11.20 -14.45 6.23
C GLU A 171 12.54 -14.52 7.00
N ILE A 172 13.27 -13.40 7.14
CA ILE A 172 14.64 -13.37 7.68
C ILE A 172 14.66 -13.03 9.19
N ASN A 173 13.83 -13.70 9.99
CA ASN A 173 13.93 -13.67 11.46
C ASN A 173 14.01 -15.07 12.04
#